data_AF-A0ABD0BW43-F1
#
_entry.id   AF-A0ABD0BW43-F1
#
_cell.length_a   1.000
_cell.length_b   1.000
_cell.length_c   1.000
_cell.angle_alpha   90.00
_cell.angle_beta   90.00
_cell.angle_gamma   90.00
#
_symmetry.space_group_name_H-M   'P 1'
#
loop_
_entity.id
_entity.type
_entity.pdbx_description
1 polymer ?
#
loop_
_entity_poly.entity_id
_entity_poly.type
_entity_poly.pdbx_seq_one_letter_code
_entity_poly.pdbx_strand_id
1 'polypeptide(L)'
;MSNIDKRALRVLATALDGDDWHAEGNSVYGGRYDVGDNVCYDHIASCESVNGKSLHADFIAAANPATVLALLDELEVVNELFLRAKALMYQSGGTPIENSLNPIDAWLYDAERAAAAGKGEAS
;
A
#
# COMPACT_ATOMS: atom_id res chain seq x y z
N MET A 1 5.46 -2.64 -12.67
CA MET A 1 4.91 -2.89 -11.32
C MET A 1 5.94 -2.44 -10.30
N SER A 2 5.53 -1.81 -9.19
CA SER A 2 6.46 -1.54 -8.10
C SER A 2 6.94 -2.87 -7.50
N ASN A 3 8.22 -3.00 -7.19
CA ASN A 3 8.81 -4.19 -6.56
C ASN A 3 8.50 -4.23 -5.05
N ILE A 4 7.33 -3.74 -4.65
CA ILE A 4 6.90 -3.68 -3.26
C ILE A 4 6.31 -5.03 -2.88
N ASP A 5 6.91 -5.71 -1.91
CA ASP A 5 6.32 -6.88 -1.29
C ASP A 5 5.15 -6.46 -0.38
N LYS A 6 3.97 -6.36 -0.98
CA LYS A 6 2.72 -5.97 -0.31
C LYS A 6 2.32 -6.95 0.79
N ARG A 7 2.68 -8.23 0.66
CA ARG A 7 2.34 -9.24 1.66
C ARG A 7 3.21 -9.07 2.88
N ALA A 8 4.52 -8.88 2.70
CA ALA A 8 5.42 -8.56 3.81
C ALA A 8 4.99 -7.27 4.52
N LEU A 9 4.64 -6.23 3.76
CA LEU A 9 4.15 -4.97 4.32
C LEU A 9 2.87 -5.16 5.14
N ARG A 10 1.89 -5.93 4.63
CA ARG A 10 0.67 -6.26 5.37
C ARG A 10 0.98 -6.97 6.70
N VAL A 11 1.87 -7.97 6.68
CA VAL A 11 2.26 -8.70 7.90
C VAL A 11 2.84 -7.76 8.95
N LEU A 12 3.73 -6.86 8.55
CA LEU A 12 4.33 -5.88 9.46
C LEU A 12 3.29 -4.90 10.01
N ALA A 13 2.42 -4.35 9.16
CA ALA A 13 1.39 -3.41 9.59
C ALA A 13 0.32 -4.06 10.49
N THR A 14 -0.05 -5.32 10.23
CA THR A 14 -0.94 -6.09 11.11
C THR A 14 -0.27 -6.44 12.44
N ALA A 15 1.03 -6.70 12.47
CA ALA A 15 1.75 -6.96 13.72
C ALA A 15 1.79 -5.73 14.65
N LEU A 16 1.64 -4.53 14.09
CA LEU A 16 1.46 -3.28 14.81
C LEU A 16 0.00 -3.02 15.20
N ASP A 17 -0.92 -3.96 14.95
CA ASP A 17 -2.36 -3.87 15.27
C ASP A 17 -3.04 -2.59 14.75
N GLY A 18 -2.58 -2.06 13.61
CA GLY A 18 -3.10 -0.79 13.09
C GLY A 18 -2.77 0.41 13.99
N ASP A 19 -1.57 0.43 14.55
CA ASP A 19 -1.06 1.49 15.43
C ASP A 19 -1.36 2.90 14.90
N ASP A 20 -1.92 3.75 15.77
CA ASP A 20 -2.35 5.10 15.40
C ASP A 20 -1.21 6.10 15.64
N TRP A 21 -0.39 6.27 14.60
CA TRP A 21 0.71 7.23 14.66
C TRP A 21 0.18 8.66 14.54
N HIS A 22 0.78 9.57 15.30
CA HIS A 22 0.46 10.99 15.25
C HIS A 22 1.72 11.85 15.21
N ALA A 23 1.62 13.01 14.58
CA ALA A 23 2.69 14.00 14.53
C ALA A 23 2.49 15.03 15.64
N GLU A 24 3.56 15.36 16.36
CA GLU A 24 3.60 16.48 17.29
C GLU A 24 4.84 17.34 16.98
N GLY A 25 4.59 18.53 16.41
CA GLY A 25 5.63 19.45 15.98
C GLY A 25 6.49 18.88 14.85
N ASN A 26 7.68 18.39 15.21
CA ASN A 26 8.64 17.82 14.27
C ASN A 26 8.87 16.33 14.47
N SER A 27 8.13 15.69 15.37
CA SER A 27 8.32 14.27 15.71
C SER A 27 7.05 13.48 15.45
N VAL A 28 7.21 12.18 15.22
CA VAL A 28 6.13 11.22 15.04
C VAL A 28 6.19 10.23 16.18
N TYR A 29 5.04 9.99 16.79
CA TYR A 29 4.86 9.06 17.87
C TYR A 29 3.88 7.96 17.46
N GLY A 30 4.11 6.75 17.97
CA GLY A 30 3.22 5.61 17.80
C GLY A 30 1.94 5.77 18.62
N GLY A 31 1.15 4.71 18.67
CA GLY A 31 -0.04 4.66 19.49
C GLY A 31 0.28 4.70 20.97
N ARG A 32 -0.74 5.09 21.73
CA ARG A 32 -0.69 5.19 23.18
C ARG A 32 -0.62 3.80 23.82
N TYR A 33 0.29 3.60 24.76
CA TYR A 33 0.29 2.45 25.66
C TYR A 33 0.60 2.88 27.10
N ASP A 34 0.18 2.09 28.08
CA ASP A 34 0.39 2.40 29.50
C ASP A 34 1.49 1.52 30.10
N VAL A 35 2.41 2.12 30.88
CA VAL A 35 3.47 1.43 31.64
C VAL A 35 3.33 1.80 33.11
N GLY A 36 2.64 0.95 33.87
CA GLY A 36 2.21 1.28 35.23
C GLY A 36 1.18 2.42 35.19
N ASP A 37 1.43 3.49 35.94
CA ASP A 37 0.58 4.69 35.95
C ASP A 37 0.97 5.72 34.87
N ASN A 38 1.96 5.42 34.03
CA ASN A 38 2.45 6.33 33.00
C ASN A 38 1.85 6.03 31.63
N VAL A 39 1.54 7.11 30.92
CA VAL A 39 1.21 7.07 29.50
C VAL A 39 2.48 7.16 28.69
N CYS A 40 2.69 6.22 27.79
CA CYS A 40 3.85 6.12 26.94
C CYS A 40 3.45 6.07 25.47
N TYR A 41 4.40 6.47 24.63
CA TYR A 41 4.32 6.43 23.18
C TYR A 41 5.68 6.05 22.66
N ASP A 42 5.72 5.23 21.61
CA ASP A 42 6.98 4.94 20.94
C ASP A 42 7.36 6.13 20.06
N HIS A 43 8.62 6.57 20.13
CA HIS A 43 9.11 7.60 19.21
C HIS A 43 9.49 6.95 17.89
N ILE A 44 8.76 7.29 16.82
CA ILE A 44 8.89 6.67 15.51
C ILE A 44 9.93 7.40 14.65
N ALA A 45 9.85 8.73 14.60
CA ALA A 45 10.73 9.54 13.78
C ALA A 45 10.88 10.95 14.33
N SER A 46 12.06 11.55 14.13
CA SER A 46 12.28 12.98 14.31
C SER A 46 12.65 13.56 12.95
N CYS A 47 11.87 14.55 12.52
CA CYS A 47 12.02 15.20 11.23
C CYS A 47 12.54 16.62 11.40
N GLU A 48 13.24 17.12 10.38
CA GLU A 48 13.58 18.54 10.34
C GLU A 48 12.31 19.37 10.19
N SER A 49 12.28 20.54 10.84
CA SER A 49 11.12 21.44 10.85
C SER A 49 11.51 22.85 10.45
N VAL A 50 10.57 23.53 9.79
CA VAL A 50 10.63 24.97 9.54
C VAL A 50 9.48 25.59 10.32
N ASN A 51 9.78 26.57 11.18
CA ASN A 51 8.79 27.24 12.04
C ASN A 51 7.98 26.27 12.94
N GLY A 52 8.62 25.23 13.46
CA GLY A 52 8.01 24.30 14.41
C GLY A 52 7.04 23.29 13.79
N LYS A 53 7.00 23.16 12.47
CA LYS A 53 6.20 22.15 11.75
C LYS A 53 7.05 21.37 10.76
N SER A 54 6.71 20.11 10.55
CA SER A 54 7.36 19.25 9.57
C SER A 54 6.34 18.52 8.70
N LEU A 55 6.31 18.83 7.41
CA LEU A 55 5.49 18.10 6.43
C LEU A 55 5.89 16.62 6.33
N HIS A 56 7.14 16.30 6.64
CA HIS A 56 7.60 14.90 6.70
C HIS A 56 6.99 14.16 7.89
N ALA A 57 6.93 14.79 9.07
CA ALA A 57 6.28 14.20 10.23
C ALA A 57 4.79 14.00 9.97
N ASP A 58 4.12 15.01 9.40
CA ASP A 58 2.70 14.93 9.04
C ASP A 58 2.44 13.79 8.03
N PHE A 59 3.30 13.63 7.02
CA PHE A 59 3.17 12.57 6.03
C PHE A 59 3.39 11.17 6.63
N ILE A 60 4.42 10.99 7.46
CA ILE A 60 4.73 9.71 8.10
C ILE A 60 3.58 9.31 9.04
N ALA A 61 3.04 10.25 9.82
CA ALA A 61 1.90 10.00 10.69
C ALA A 61 0.64 9.64 9.88
N ALA A 62 0.38 10.32 8.76
CA ALA A 62 -0.73 9.97 7.89
C ALA A 62 -0.56 8.56 7.26
N ALA A 63 0.67 8.17 6.93
CA ALA A 63 1.03 6.87 6.40
C ALA A 63 1.23 5.79 7.49
N ASN A 64 0.49 5.87 8.59
CA ASN A 64 0.55 4.92 9.70
C ASN A 64 0.12 3.49 9.28
N PRO A 65 0.40 2.46 10.12
CA PRO A 65 0.01 1.09 9.86
C PRO A 65 -1.47 0.88 9.51
N ALA A 66 -2.40 1.56 10.19
CA ALA A 66 -3.83 1.47 9.89
C ALA A 66 -4.16 1.95 8.47
N THR A 67 -3.65 3.13 8.09
CA THR A 67 -3.83 3.68 6.73
C THR A 67 -3.21 2.78 5.69
N VAL A 68 -2.02 2.23 5.95
CA VAL A 68 -1.36 1.28 5.04
C VAL A 68 -2.21 0.02 4.85
N LEU A 69 -2.79 -0.54 5.91
CA LEU A 69 -3.69 -1.70 5.80
C LEU A 69 -4.93 -1.37 4.98
N ALA A 70 -5.56 -0.22 5.21
CA ALA A 70 -6.73 0.22 4.43
C ALA A 70 -6.40 0.37 2.94
N LEU A 71 -5.26 0.96 2.60
CA LEU A 71 -4.80 1.08 1.21
C LEU A 71 -4.52 -0.29 0.56
N LEU A 72 -3.99 -1.24 1.33
CA LEU A 72 -3.77 -2.61 0.86
C LEU A 72 -5.09 -3.36 0.63
N ASP A 73 -6.09 -3.16 1.50
CA ASP A 73 -7.44 -3.71 1.33
C ASP A 73 -8.13 -3.17 0.07
N GLU A 74 -8.10 -1.85 -0.14
CA GLU A 74 -8.66 -1.23 -1.35
C GLU A 74 -8.00 -1.78 -2.62
N LEU A 75 -6.68 -1.95 -2.60
CA LEU A 75 -5.92 -2.46 -3.73
C LEU A 75 -6.22 -3.94 -4.01
N GLU A 76 -6.43 -4.74 -2.97
CA GLU A 76 -6.82 -6.14 -3.10
C GLU A 76 -8.22 -6.27 -3.71
N VAL A 77 -9.18 -5.45 -3.28
CA VAL A 77 -10.53 -5.41 -3.87
C VAL A 77 -10.48 -5.06 -5.35
N VAL A 78 -9.71 -4.02 -5.73
CA VAL A 78 -9.56 -3.64 -7.14
C VAL A 78 -8.90 -4.76 -7.96
N ASN A 79 -7.89 -5.43 -7.39
CA ASN A 79 -7.23 -6.56 -8.03
C ASN A 79 -8.18 -7.75 -8.25
N GLU A 80 -9.01 -8.09 -7.26
CA GLU A 80 -10.02 -9.14 -7.39
C GLU A 80 -11.08 -8.80 -8.45
N LEU A 81 -11.59 -7.57 -8.45
CA LEU A 81 -12.51 -7.08 -9.47
C LEU A 81 -11.90 -7.18 -10.87
N PHE A 82 -10.64 -6.83 -11.00
CA PHE A 82 -9.90 -6.95 -12.25
C PHE A 82 -9.78 -8.41 -12.70
N LEU A 83 -9.35 -9.32 -11.83
CA LEU A 83 -9.22 -10.74 -12.15
C LEU A 83 -10.57 -11.35 -12.57
N ARG A 84 -11.65 -10.94 -11.90
CA ARG A 84 -13.02 -11.36 -12.26
C ARG A 84 -13.46 -10.80 -13.62
N ALA A 85 -13.23 -9.51 -13.88
CA ALA A 85 -13.56 -8.90 -15.16
C ALA A 85 -12.79 -9.56 -16.30
N LYS A 86 -11.50 -9.84 -16.08
CA LYS A 86 -10.64 -10.60 -16.98
C LYS A 86 -11.21 -12.00 -17.26
N ALA A 87 -11.60 -12.74 -16.22
CA ALA A 87 -12.20 -14.07 -16.38
C ALA A 87 -13.48 -14.04 -17.23
N LEU A 88 -14.34 -13.05 -17.01
CA LEU A 88 -15.57 -12.86 -17.79
C LEU A 88 -15.29 -12.53 -19.26
N MET A 89 -14.30 -11.66 -19.53
CA MET A 89 -13.87 -11.34 -20.89
C MET A 89 -13.47 -12.62 -21.65
N TYR A 90 -12.62 -13.45 -21.04
CA TYR A 90 -12.22 -14.73 -21.65
C TYR A 90 -13.41 -15.70 -21.83
N GLN A 91 -14.33 -15.78 -20.86
CA GLN A 91 -15.53 -16.62 -20.98
C GLN A 91 -16.46 -16.18 -22.13
N SER A 92 -16.50 -14.89 -22.43
CA SER A 92 -17.24 -14.35 -23.58
C SER A 92 -16.51 -14.49 -24.93
N GLY A 93 -15.32 -15.12 -24.95
CA GLY A 93 -14.50 -15.25 -26.16
C GLY A 93 -13.66 -14.01 -26.50
N GLY A 94 -13.60 -13.03 -25.59
CA GLY A 94 -12.73 -11.86 -25.72
C GLY A 94 -11.29 -12.19 -25.34
N THR A 95 -10.35 -11.46 -25.93
CA THR A 95 -8.92 -11.51 -25.60
C THR A 95 -8.42 -10.08 -25.38
N PRO A 96 -7.40 -9.85 -24.55
CA PRO A 96 -6.73 -8.55 -24.49
C PRO A 96 -6.28 -8.15 -25.89
N ILE A 97 -6.65 -6.94 -26.32
CA ILE A 97 -6.33 -6.44 -27.67
C ILE A 97 -5.05 -5.62 -27.58
N GLU A 98 -4.00 -6.08 -28.27
CA GLU A 98 -2.79 -5.30 -28.49
C GLU A 98 -3.12 -3.99 -29.22
N ASN A 99 -2.68 -2.85 -28.69
CA ASN A 99 -2.99 -1.50 -29.19
C ASN A 99 -4.47 -1.09 -29.13
N SER A 100 -5.25 -1.61 -28.17
CA SER A 100 -6.60 -1.10 -27.93
C SER A 100 -6.58 0.39 -27.57
N LEU A 101 -7.48 1.16 -28.19
CA LEU A 101 -7.73 2.56 -27.80
C LEU A 101 -8.55 2.65 -26.50
N ASN A 102 -9.07 1.53 -26.01
CA ASN A 102 -9.68 1.46 -24.69
C ASN A 102 -8.57 1.33 -23.64
N PRO A 103 -8.44 2.29 -22.71
CA PRO A 103 -7.38 2.29 -21.70
C PRO A 103 -7.42 1.05 -20.78
N ILE A 104 -8.59 0.42 -20.59
CA ILE A 104 -8.71 -0.81 -19.79
C ILE A 104 -8.04 -1.99 -20.51
N ASP A 105 -8.25 -2.12 -21.82
CA ASP A 105 -7.69 -3.20 -22.63
C ASP A 105 -6.17 -3.05 -22.79
N ALA A 106 -5.70 -1.82 -23.03
CA ALA A 106 -4.27 -1.51 -23.13
C ALA A 106 -3.56 -1.82 -21.81
N TRP A 107 -4.16 -1.44 -20.68
CA TRP A 107 -3.63 -1.77 -19.36
C TRP A 107 -3.68 -3.28 -19.07
N LEU A 108 -4.75 -3.99 -19.47
CA LEU A 108 -4.85 -5.45 -19.35
C LEU A 108 -3.69 -6.16 -20.08
N TYR A 109 -3.40 -5.72 -21.30
CA TYR A 109 -2.33 -6.25 -22.14
C TYR A 109 -0.95 -6.03 -21.50
N ASP A 110 -0.67 -4.80 -21.04
CA ASP A 110 0.59 -4.47 -20.36
C ASP A 110 0.78 -5.26 -19.05
N ALA A 111 -0.29 -5.45 -18.28
CA ALA A 111 -0.27 -6.22 -17.04
C ALA A 111 0.02 -7.70 -17.29
N GLU A 112 -0.56 -8.30 -18.33
CA GLU A 112 -0.25 -9.69 -18.70
C GLU A 112 1.20 -9.86 -19.15
N ARG A 113 1.72 -8.91 -19.93
CA ARG A 113 3.11 -8.94 -20.39
C ARG A 113 4.09 -8.83 -19.21
N ALA A 114 3.80 -7.96 -18.23
CA ALA A 114 4.60 -7.82 -17.02
C ALA A 114 4.58 -9.09 -16.16
N ALA A 115 3.40 -9.73 -16.00
CA ALA A 115 3.26 -10.97 -15.26
C ALA A 115 3.96 -12.16 -15.93
N ALA A 116 4.01 -12.20 -17.27
CA ALA A 116 4.74 -13.22 -18.02
C ALA A 116 6.27 -13.02 -17.91
N ALA A 117 6.75 -11.77 -17.96
CA ALA A 117 8.18 -11.46 -17.84
C ALA A 117 8.75 -11.86 -16.46
N GLY A 118 8.00 -11.64 -15.38
CA GLY A 118 8.43 -12.01 -14.02
C GLY A 118 8.52 -13.52 -13.75
N LYS A 119 8.00 -14.38 -14.64
CA LYS A 119 8.13 -15.84 -14.55
C LYS A 119 9.35 -16.39 -15.29
N GLY A 120 10.09 -15.55 -16.03
CA GLY A 120 11.21 -15.98 -16.88
C GLY A 120 12.60 -15.94 -16.23
N GLU A 121 12.74 -15.43 -15.01
CA GLU A 121 14.07 -15.22 -14.37
C GLU A 121 14.45 -16.29 -13.34
N ALA A 122 13.74 -17.42 -13.29
CA ALA A 122 14.15 -18.60 -12.53
C ALA A 122 14.69 -19.66 -13.50
N SER A 123 15.94 -19.52 -13.95
CA SER A 123 16.73 -20.56 -14.62
C SER A 123 18.20 -20.41 -14.28
#